data_AF-A0A1H4MLU9-F1
#
_entry.id   AF-A0A1H4MLU9-F1
#
_cell.length_a   1.000
_cell.length_b   1.000
_cell.length_c   1.000
_cell.angle_alpha   90.00
_cell.angle_beta   90.00
_cell.angle_gamma   90.00
#
_symmetry.space_group_name_H-M   'P 1'
#
loop_
_entity.id
_entity.type
_entity.pdbx_description
1 polymer ?
#
loop_
_entity_poly.entity_id
_entity_poly.type
_entity_poly.pdbx_seq_one_letter_code
_entity_poly.pdbx_strand_id
1 'polypeptide(L)'
;MDPELSLNAWILIGNTLHAVLRGPAQLALADGSLRNRLATLDAKLAPVTQQGMLGALHDLPPADRLLLHDLCEACFGRLQGEAETLLGLDRSTAEPVLALLQVH
;
A
#
# COMPACT_ATOMS: atom_id res chain seq x y z
N MET A 1 8.28 -8.05 -17.04
CA MET A 1 7.59 -7.81 -15.75
C MET A 1 8.42 -8.45 -14.67
N ASP A 2 8.76 -7.71 -13.62
CA ASP A 2 9.57 -8.19 -12.50
C ASP A 2 8.66 -8.94 -11.50
N PRO A 3 8.77 -10.28 -11.37
CA PRO A 3 7.88 -11.08 -10.52
C PRO A 3 8.03 -10.80 -9.03
N GLU A 4 9.25 -10.45 -8.61
CA GLU A 4 9.57 -10.15 -7.21
C GLU A 4 9.01 -8.78 -6.84
N LEU A 5 9.19 -7.79 -7.70
CA LEU A 5 8.59 -6.47 -7.51
C LEU A 5 7.06 -6.53 -7.46
N SER A 6 6.44 -7.39 -8.29
CA SER A 6 4.99 -7.59 -8.28
C SER A 6 4.50 -8.27 -7.00
N LEU A 7 5.29 -9.22 -6.45
CA LEU A 7 5.03 -9.81 -5.14
C LEU A 7 5.09 -8.76 -4.04
N ASN A 8 6.18 -8.00 -4.00
CA ASN A 8 6.43 -7.00 -2.98
C ASN A 8 5.34 -5.92 -3.01
N ALA A 9 4.93 -5.49 -4.21
CA ALA A 9 3.82 -4.56 -4.37
C ALA A 9 2.50 -5.14 -3.83
N TRP A 10 2.23 -6.42 -4.11
CA TRP A 10 1.01 -7.08 -3.65
C TRP A 10 0.96 -7.21 -2.12
N ILE A 11 2.08 -7.61 -1.51
CA ILE A 11 2.22 -7.70 -0.05
C ILE A 11 2.08 -6.31 0.59
N LEU A 12 2.90 -5.34 0.15
CA LEU A 12 2.99 -4.03 0.79
C LEU A 12 1.66 -3.29 0.75
N ILE A 13 1.04 -3.21 -0.43
CA ILE A 13 -0.20 -2.46 -0.62
C ILE A 13 -1.37 -3.14 0.10
N GLY A 14 -1.48 -4.46 -0.03
CA GLY A 14 -2.53 -5.22 0.65
C GLY A 14 -2.45 -5.07 2.17
N ASN A 15 -1.26 -5.24 2.74
CA ASN A 15 -1.05 -5.14 4.18
C ASN A 15 -1.21 -3.70 4.69
N THR A 16 -0.75 -2.71 3.94
CA THR A 16 -0.93 -1.29 4.29
C THR A 16 -2.41 -0.93 4.35
N LEU A 17 -3.18 -1.27 3.31
CA LEU A 17 -4.63 -1.01 3.28
C LEU A 17 -5.37 -1.77 4.39
N HIS A 18 -4.99 -3.03 4.63
CA HIS A 18 -5.54 -3.80 5.73
C HIS A 18 -5.27 -3.14 7.09
N ALA A 19 -4.02 -2.79 7.36
CA ALA A 19 -3.60 -2.21 8.64
C ALA A 19 -4.33 -0.89 8.94
N VAL A 20 -4.57 -0.08 7.93
CA VAL A 20 -5.22 1.23 8.07
C VAL A 20 -6.74 1.13 8.16
N LEU A 21 -7.36 0.25 7.36
CA LEU A 21 -8.83 0.14 7.32
C LEU A 21 -9.40 -0.73 8.43
N ARG A 22 -8.64 -1.74 8.87
CA ARG A 22 -9.09 -2.84 9.73
C ARG A 22 -8.13 -3.19 10.86
N GLY A 23 -6.90 -2.67 10.83
CA GLY A 23 -5.84 -2.98 11.78
C GLY A 23 -5.84 -2.10 13.03
N PRO A 24 -4.65 -1.88 13.64
CA PRO A 24 -4.53 -1.29 14.96
C PRO A 24 -4.96 0.18 15.01
N ALA A 25 -5.42 0.62 16.19
CA ALA A 25 -5.89 1.99 16.41
C ALA A 25 -4.83 3.07 16.09
N GLN A 26 -3.54 2.74 16.18
CA GLN A 26 -2.43 3.66 15.85
C GLN A 26 -2.40 4.06 14.37
N LEU A 27 -3.01 3.26 13.49
CA LEU A 27 -3.14 3.51 12.06
C LEU A 27 -4.54 3.94 11.64
N ALA A 28 -5.45 4.08 12.60
CA ALA A 28 -6.82 4.47 12.32
C ALA A 28 -6.87 5.88 11.70
N LEU A 29 -7.69 6.01 10.66
CA LEU A 29 -7.96 7.27 10.00
C LEU A 29 -9.11 7.99 10.70
N ALA A 30 -8.87 9.21 11.15
CA ALA A 30 -9.90 10.10 11.67
C ALA A 30 -10.78 10.71 10.57
N ASP A 31 -10.23 10.86 9.35
CA ASP A 31 -10.94 11.43 8.21
C ASP A 31 -11.79 10.38 7.49
N GLY A 32 -13.12 10.56 7.51
CA GLY A 32 -14.07 9.64 6.90
C GLY A 32 -14.06 9.65 5.35
N SER A 33 -13.74 10.79 4.74
CA SER A 33 -13.65 10.91 3.27
C SER A 33 -12.43 10.16 2.75
N LEU A 34 -11.29 10.36 3.40
CA LEU A 34 -10.06 9.63 3.13
C LEU A 34 -10.25 8.12 3.33
N ARG A 35 -10.92 7.73 4.43
CA ARG A 35 -11.25 6.32 4.69
C ARG A 35 -12.09 5.71 3.58
N ASN A 36 -13.10 6.41 3.08
CA ASN A 36 -13.94 5.93 1.98
C ASN A 36 -13.17 5.79 0.66
N ARG A 37 -12.28 6.74 0.36
CA ARG A 37 -11.40 6.66 -0.82
C ARG A 37 -10.47 5.45 -0.74
N LEU A 38 -9.86 5.21 0.41
CA LEU A 38 -8.99 4.05 0.63
C LEU A 38 -9.76 2.72 0.61
N ALA A 39 -10.99 2.68 1.13
CA ALA A 39 -11.86 1.51 1.03
C ALA A 39 -12.24 1.20 -0.43
N THR A 40 -12.39 2.23 -1.26
CA THR A 40 -12.64 2.07 -2.71
C THR A 40 -11.41 1.50 -3.42
N LEU A 41 -10.21 1.98 -3.08
CA LEU A 41 -8.95 1.44 -3.60
C LEU A 41 -8.73 -0.01 -3.15
N ASP A 42 -8.99 -0.32 -1.88
CA ASP A 42 -8.96 -1.68 -1.34
C ASP A 42 -9.91 -2.61 -2.11
N ALA A 43 -11.15 -2.20 -2.35
CA ALA A 43 -12.10 -2.98 -3.13
C ALA A 43 -11.66 -3.18 -4.59
N LYS A 44 -11.03 -2.18 -5.21
CA LYS A 44 -10.49 -2.26 -6.58
C LYS A 44 -9.30 -3.22 -6.68
N LEU A 45 -8.44 -3.23 -5.67
CA LEU A 45 -7.21 -4.03 -5.65
C LEU A 45 -7.40 -5.43 -5.05
N ALA A 46 -8.43 -5.66 -4.22
CA ALA A 46 -8.73 -6.96 -3.62
C ALA A 46 -8.79 -8.15 -4.60
N PRO A 47 -9.40 -8.05 -5.80
CA PRO A 47 -9.40 -9.17 -6.76
C PRO A 47 -8.09 -9.31 -7.54
N VAL A 48 -7.15 -8.37 -7.41
CA VAL A 48 -5.91 -8.36 -8.19
C VAL A 48 -4.95 -9.41 -7.63
N THR A 49 -4.51 -10.32 -8.50
CA THR A 49 -3.52 -11.33 -8.15
C THR A 49 -2.14 -10.71 -8.00
N GLN A 50 -1.23 -11.44 -7.34
CA GLN A 50 0.18 -11.07 -7.25
C GLN A 50 0.78 -10.68 -8.61
N GLN A 51 0.48 -11.44 -9.67
CA GLN A 51 1.00 -11.20 -11.01
C GLN A 51 0.38 -9.94 -11.65
N GLY A 52 -0.86 -9.60 -11.32
CA GLY A 52 -1.55 -8.43 -11.88
C GLY A 52 -1.25 -7.11 -11.16
N MET A 53 -0.59 -7.14 -10.00
CA MET A 53 -0.51 -5.98 -9.10
C MET A 53 0.20 -4.78 -9.74
N LEU A 54 1.35 -4.97 -10.40
CA LEU A 54 2.05 -3.83 -11.03
C LEU A 54 1.22 -3.17 -12.13
N GLY A 55 0.52 -3.97 -12.94
CA GLY A 55 -0.39 -3.45 -13.96
C GLY A 55 -1.53 -2.65 -13.34
N ALA A 56 -2.18 -3.22 -12.32
CA ALA A 56 -3.27 -2.56 -11.62
C ALA A 56 -2.84 -1.24 -10.96
N LEU A 57 -1.64 -1.18 -10.38
CA LEU A 57 -1.08 0.03 -9.80
C LEU A 57 -0.78 1.09 -10.88
N HIS A 58 -0.21 0.71 -12.03
CA HIS A 58 0.00 1.63 -13.15
C HIS A 58 -1.32 2.20 -13.71
N ASP A 59 -2.38 1.40 -13.72
CA ASP A 59 -3.72 1.82 -14.17
C ASP A 59 -4.45 2.71 -13.15
N LEU A 60 -3.87 2.94 -11.96
CA LEU A 60 -4.43 3.89 -10.99
C LEU A 60 -4.15 5.34 -11.41
N PRO A 61 -5.09 6.26 -11.14
CA PRO A 61 -4.82 7.68 -11.23
C PRO A 61 -3.56 8.06 -10.44
N PRO A 62 -2.73 9.01 -10.92
CA PRO A 62 -1.53 9.45 -10.20
C PRO A 62 -1.81 9.87 -8.75
N ALA A 63 -2.95 10.53 -8.50
CA ALA A 63 -3.36 10.93 -7.16
C ALA A 63 -3.67 9.76 -6.23
N ASP A 64 -4.09 8.60 -6.77
CA ASP A 64 -4.32 7.39 -5.96
C ASP A 64 -3.01 6.65 -5.70
N ARG A 65 -2.08 6.63 -6.68
CA ARG A 65 -0.74 6.09 -6.48
C ARG A 65 0.04 6.86 -5.41
N LEU A 66 0.03 8.18 -5.48
CA LEU A 66 0.62 9.06 -4.46
C LEU A 66 -0.03 8.86 -3.09
N LEU A 67 -1.36 8.68 -3.04
CA LEU A 67 -2.03 8.39 -1.78
C LEU A 67 -1.57 7.06 -1.17
N LEU A 68 -1.41 6.01 -1.98
CA LEU A 68 -0.90 4.72 -1.52
C LEU A 68 0.56 4.83 -1.06
N HIS A 69 1.38 5.60 -1.76
CA HIS A 69 2.75 5.91 -1.35
C HIS A 69 2.79 6.54 0.05
N ASP A 70 2.07 7.66 0.23
CA ASP A 70 2.06 8.40 1.48
C ASP A 70 1.51 7.56 2.64
N LEU A 71 0.57 6.66 2.33
CA LEU A 71 0.04 5.73 3.32
C LEU A 71 1.08 4.69 3.76
N CYS A 72 1.85 4.13 2.83
CA CYS A 72 2.93 3.21 3.16
C CYS A 72 4.00 3.91 4.00
N GLU A 73 4.41 5.13 3.62
CA GLU A 73 5.35 5.97 4.39
C GLU A 73 4.84 6.22 5.82
N ALA A 74 3.57 6.61 5.96
CA ALA A 74 2.97 6.85 7.25
C ALA A 74 2.94 5.58 8.11
N CYS A 75 2.67 4.42 7.51
CA CYS A 75 2.71 3.13 8.23
C CYS A 75 4.13 2.79 8.71
N PHE A 76 5.15 2.91 7.85
CA PHE A 76 6.55 2.70 8.28
C PHE A 76 6.96 3.64 9.40
N GLY A 77 6.61 4.93 9.31
CA GLY A 77 6.95 5.92 10.33
C GLY A 77 6.22 5.69 11.67
N ARG A 78 4.96 5.23 11.63
CA ARG A 78 4.15 5.02 12.85
C ARG A 78 4.40 3.68 13.52
N LEU A 79 4.63 2.62 12.74
CA LEU A 79 4.83 1.27 13.27
C LEU A 79 6.26 1.00 13.73
N GLN A 80 7.24 1.80 13.29
CA GLN A 80 8.65 1.65 13.67
C GLN A 80 9.11 0.18 13.59
N GLY A 81 9.53 -0.43 14.71
CA GLY A 81 10.00 -1.82 14.76
C GLY A 81 8.93 -2.89 14.46
N GLU A 82 7.64 -2.54 14.45
CA GLU A 82 6.55 -3.46 14.09
C GLU A 82 6.20 -3.40 12.60
N ALA A 83 6.77 -2.44 11.85
CA ALA A 83 6.42 -2.21 10.46
C ALA A 83 6.66 -3.45 9.58
N GLU A 84 7.78 -4.14 9.77
CA GLU A 84 8.12 -5.32 8.96
C GLU A 84 7.13 -6.47 9.18
N THR A 85 6.66 -6.63 10.42
CA THR A 85 5.69 -7.69 10.75
C THR A 85 4.32 -7.38 10.18
N LEU A 86 3.87 -6.13 10.29
CA LEU A 86 2.51 -5.75 9.89
C LEU A 86 2.39 -5.46 8.40
N LEU A 87 3.43 -4.90 7.77
CA LEU A 87 3.47 -4.61 6.35
C LEU A 87 4.01 -5.80 5.53
N GLY A 88 4.66 -6.76 6.20
CA GLY A 88 5.18 -7.98 5.59
C GLY A 88 6.47 -7.81 4.81
N LEU A 89 7.06 -6.61 4.81
CA LEU A 89 8.33 -6.28 4.16
C LEU A 89 9.13 -5.33 5.04
N ASP A 90 10.45 -5.46 5.01
CA ASP A 90 11.35 -4.43 5.53
C ASP A 90 11.35 -3.18 4.63
N ARG A 91 11.90 -2.09 5.16
CA ARG A 91 11.92 -0.81 4.45
C ARG A 91 12.72 -0.87 3.14
N SER A 92 13.85 -1.59 3.13
CA SER A 92 14.70 -1.68 1.95
C SER A 92 14.03 -2.45 0.81
N THR A 93 13.26 -3.48 1.14
CA THR A 93 12.49 -4.29 0.20
C THR A 93 11.25 -3.54 -0.33
N ALA A 94 10.70 -2.63 0.47
CA ALA A 94 9.58 -1.78 0.07
C ALA A 94 9.97 -0.62 -0.86
N GLU A 95 11.20 -0.13 -0.78
CA GLU A 95 11.65 1.08 -1.49
C GLU A 95 11.42 1.05 -3.02
N PRO A 96 11.67 -0.06 -3.74
CA PRO A 96 11.39 -0.13 -5.18
C PRO A 96 9.89 -0.01 -5.51
N VAL A 97 9.02 -0.50 -4.63
CA VAL A 97 7.56 -0.36 -4.77
C VAL A 97 7.15 1.09 -4.53
N LEU A 98 7.70 1.72 -3.49
CA LEU A 98 7.43 3.13 -3.18
C LEU A 98 7.85 4.04 -4.33
N ALA A 99 9.02 3.79 -4.92
CA ALA A 99 9.49 4.52 -6.09
C ALA A 99 8.50 4.41 -7.27
N LEU A 100 7.95 3.22 -7.56
CA LEU A 100 6.96 3.02 -8.62
C LEU A 100 5.69 3.87 -8.43
N LEU A 101 5.25 4.05 -7.19
CA LEU A 101 4.04 4.83 -6.88
C LEU A 101 4.25 6.34 -7.09
N GLN A 102 5.49 6.81 -7.07
CA GLN A 102 5.83 8.22 -7.32
C GLN A 102 5.96 8.56 -8.81
N VAL A 103 6.28 7.59 -9.67
CA VAL A 103 6.53 7.84 -11.10
C VAL A 103 5.26 8.33 -11.78
N HIS A 104 5.31 9.51 -12.40
CA HIS A 104 4.19 10.13 -13.11
C HIS A 104 3.92 9.49 -14.47
#